data_AF-A0A914RTF6-F1
#
_entry.id   AF-A0A914RTF6-F1
#
_cell.length_a   1.000
_cell.length_b   1.000
_cell.length_c   1.000
_cell.angle_alpha   90.00
_cell.angle_beta   90.00
_cell.angle_gamma   90.00
#
_symmetry.space_group_name_H-M   'P 1'
#
loop_
_entity.id
_entity.type
_entity.pdbx_description
1 polymer ?
#
loop_
_entity_poly.entity_id
_entity_poly.type
_entity_poly.pdbx_seq_one_letter_code
_entity_poly.pdbx_strand_id
1 'polypeptide(L)'
;MLVGLRVTGICVSRAQIDEEGECFEVNFTDVDYRVFTDAAAYVRRGRSPYERATYRYTPLLAWLLVPNTVWPEFGKMIFCVLDIAVGYDCYETATATLLARKPSKRTHSRITREAKQAIVIFWLANPLTAIISARGNADVIVCAAVVHTLKLLLNNQVCALLDDSI
;
A
#
# COMPACT_ATOMS: atom_id res chain seq x y z
N MET A 1 4.65 -8.19 -10.84
CA MET A 1 3.21 -7.81 -10.71
C MET A 1 2.33 -9.04 -10.45
N LEU A 2 2.21 -10.03 -11.36
CA LEU A 2 1.37 -11.23 -11.12
C LEU A 2 1.78 -12.06 -9.89
N VAL A 3 3.09 -12.17 -9.61
CA VAL A 3 3.60 -12.89 -8.42
C VAL A 3 3.24 -12.17 -7.12
N GLY A 4 3.39 -10.84 -7.08
CA GLY A 4 2.98 -10.02 -5.94
C GLY A 4 1.48 -10.14 -5.67
N LEU A 5 0.64 -9.97 -6.70
CA LEU A 5 -0.82 -10.16 -6.59
C LEU A 5 -1.21 -11.56 -6.07
N ARG A 6 -0.48 -12.61 -6.46
CA ARG A 6 -0.71 -13.97 -5.95
C ARG A 6 -0.28 -14.13 -4.50
N VAL A 7 0.89 -13.62 -4.11
CA VAL A 7 1.37 -13.69 -2.72
C VAL A 7 0.44 -12.89 -1.81
N THR A 8 0.10 -11.67 -2.22
CA THR A 8 -0.83 -10.81 -1.49
C THR A 8 -2.23 -11.42 -1.40
N GLY A 9 -2.75 -11.98 -2.51
CA GLY A 9 -4.03 -12.67 -2.50
C GLY A 9 -4.04 -13.92 -1.61
N ILE A 10 -2.94 -14.67 -1.55
CA ILE A 10 -2.78 -15.82 -0.64
C ILE A 10 -2.71 -15.35 0.81
N CYS A 11 -1.98 -14.27 1.12
CA CYS A 11 -1.90 -13.72 2.46
C CYS A 11 -3.25 -13.17 2.94
N VAL A 12 -4.00 -12.48 2.07
CA VAL A 12 -5.37 -12.01 2.36
C VAL A 12 -6.33 -13.19 2.53
N SER A 13 -6.25 -14.22 1.68
CA SER A 13 -7.06 -15.43 1.83
C SER A 13 -6.73 -16.18 3.13
N ARG A 14 -5.47 -16.15 3.58
CA ARG A 14 -5.05 -16.78 4.84
C ARG A 14 -5.48 -15.97 6.05
N ALA A 15 -5.43 -14.63 5.97
CA ALA A 15 -6.01 -13.74 6.98
C ALA A 15 -7.53 -13.92 7.11
N GLN A 16 -8.23 -14.17 5.99
CA GLN A 16 -9.65 -14.52 5.98
C GLN A 16 -9.92 -15.87 6.68
N ILE A 17 -9.12 -16.90 6.40
CA ILE A 17 -9.25 -18.22 7.02
C ILE A 17 -8.93 -18.17 8.52
N ASP A 18 -7.95 -17.36 8.94
CA ASP A 18 -7.59 -17.16 10.35
C ASP A 18 -8.64 -16.32 11.11
N GLU A 19 -9.44 -15.47 10.45
CA GLU A 19 -10.56 -14.76 11.08
C GLU A 19 -11.81 -15.63 11.23
N GLU A 20 -12.10 -16.53 10.29
CA GLU A 20 -13.24 -17.44 10.36
C GLU A 20 -12.95 -18.71 11.17
N GLY A 21 -11.68 -19.12 11.30
CA GLY A 21 -11.25 -20.25 12.11
C GLY A 21 -10.54 -19.79 13.38
N GLU A 22 -11.16 -19.98 14.55
CA GLU A 22 -10.55 -19.81 15.88
C GLU A 22 -9.40 -20.82 16.15
N CYS A 23 -8.42 -20.94 15.25
CA CYS A 23 -7.37 -21.95 15.34
C CYS A 23 -6.05 -21.39 15.91
N PHE A 24 -5.97 -20.07 16.14
CA PHE A 24 -4.82 -19.40 16.76
C PHE A 24 -5.24 -18.67 18.04
N GLU A 25 -4.46 -18.83 19.11
CA GLU A 25 -4.64 -18.15 20.40
C GLU A 25 -4.48 -16.61 20.31
N VAL A 26 -3.94 -16.11 19.18
CA VAL A 26 -3.69 -14.69 18.90
C VAL A 26 -4.25 -14.32 17.53
N ASN A 27 -5.07 -13.28 17.48
CA ASN A 27 -5.65 -12.76 16.23
C ASN A 27 -4.56 -12.30 15.25
N PHE A 28 -4.64 -12.78 14.00
CA PHE A 28 -3.71 -12.41 12.93
C PHE A 28 -3.87 -10.95 12.49
N THR A 29 -5.11 -10.45 12.49
CA THR A 29 -5.46 -9.08 12.11
C THR A 29 -5.01 -8.07 13.14
N ASP A 30 -4.55 -6.91 12.68
CA ASP A 30 -4.15 -5.82 13.57
C ASP A 30 -5.35 -5.28 14.37
N VAL A 31 -5.10 -4.92 15.63
CA VAL A 31 -6.10 -4.28 16.49
C VAL A 31 -6.59 -2.98 15.85
N ASP A 32 -5.67 -2.25 15.21
CA ASP A 32 -5.99 -0.98 14.56
C ASP A 32 -7.00 -1.15 13.41
N TYR A 33 -6.99 -2.30 12.71
CA TYR A 33 -7.94 -2.55 11.62
C TYR A 33 -9.40 -2.65 12.10
N ARG A 34 -9.62 -3.24 13.28
CA ARG A 34 -10.94 -3.27 13.92
C ARG A 34 -11.38 -1.87 14.34
N VAL A 35 -10.45 -1.08 14.89
CA VAL A 35 -10.71 0.32 15.27
C VAL A 35 -11.10 1.17 14.04
N PHE A 36 -10.47 0.94 12.88
CA PHE A 36 -10.87 1.59 11.63
C PHE A 36 -12.26 1.20 11.18
N THR A 37 -12.58 -0.08 11.25
CA THR A 37 -13.88 -0.63 10.84
C THR A 37 -15.01 -0.11 11.72
N ASP A 38 -14.77 -0.02 13.02
CA ASP A 38 -15.71 0.57 13.97
C ASP A 38 -15.94 2.06 13.66
N ALA A 39 -14.87 2.83 13.47
CA ALA A 39 -14.97 4.25 13.10
C ALA A 39 -15.69 4.45 11.76
N ALA A 40 -15.43 3.60 10.78
CA ALA A 40 -16.14 3.58 9.50
C ALA A 40 -17.64 3.27 9.67
N ALA A 41 -18.01 2.42 10.63
CA ALA A 41 -19.40 2.16 10.97
C ALA A 41 -20.11 3.38 11.60
N TYR A 42 -19.40 4.18 12.40
CA TYR A 42 -19.91 5.48 12.88
C TYR A 42 -20.14 6.44 11.71
N VAL A 43 -19.16 6.57 10.81
CA VAL A 43 -19.27 7.42 9.60
C VAL A 43 -20.46 6.98 8.73
N ARG A 44 -20.65 5.67 8.50
CA ARG A 44 -21.81 5.14 7.76
C ARG A 44 -23.15 5.55 8.36
N ARG A 45 -23.22 5.75 9.68
CA ARG A 45 -24.42 6.18 10.41
C ARG A 45 -24.55 7.71 10.49
N GLY A 46 -23.71 8.47 9.77
CA GLY A 46 -23.68 9.93 9.82
C GLY A 46 -23.08 10.50 11.10
N ARG A 47 -22.34 9.69 11.86
CA ARG A 47 -21.72 10.08 13.13
C ARG A 47 -20.23 10.37 12.97
N SER A 48 -19.64 11.02 13.97
CA SER A 48 -18.21 11.31 13.95
C SER A 48 -17.38 10.03 14.14
N PRO A 49 -16.31 9.81 13.36
CA PRO A 49 -15.40 8.67 13.58
C PRO A 49 -14.72 8.71 14.96
N TYR A 50 -14.60 9.90 15.56
CA TYR A 50 -14.02 10.11 16.89
C TYR A 50 -14.95 9.74 18.05
N GLU A 51 -16.21 9.37 17.78
CA GLU A 51 -17.07 8.76 18.80
C GLU A 51 -16.52 7.41 19.29
N ARG A 52 -15.65 6.78 18.48
CA ARG A 52 -14.84 5.65 18.92
C ARG A 52 -13.66 6.14 19.76
N ALA A 53 -13.68 5.85 21.07
CA ALA A 53 -12.70 6.34 22.04
C ALA A 53 -11.22 6.03 21.72
N THR A 54 -10.93 4.96 20.99
CA THR A 54 -9.56 4.56 20.62
C THR A 54 -9.14 4.98 19.20
N TYR A 55 -9.97 5.74 18.49
CA TYR A 55 -9.67 6.17 17.12
C TYR A 55 -8.76 7.40 17.10
N ARG A 56 -7.49 7.19 16.74
CA ARG A 56 -6.42 8.22 16.70
C ARG A 56 -6.01 8.67 15.30
N TYR A 57 -6.72 8.24 14.26
CA TYR A 57 -6.31 8.41 12.86
C TYR A 57 -7.05 9.57 12.19
N THR A 58 -6.59 9.94 10.99
CA THR A 58 -7.23 10.97 10.17
C THR A 58 -8.67 10.55 9.82
N PRO A 59 -9.68 11.44 9.89
CA PRO A 59 -11.06 11.04 9.67
C PRO A 59 -11.26 10.58 8.21
N LEU A 60 -10.44 11.08 7.27
CA LEU A 60 -10.40 10.63 5.87
C LEU A 60 -10.20 9.11 5.75
N LEU A 61 -9.43 8.49 6.65
CA LEU A 61 -9.24 7.05 6.67
C LEU A 61 -10.54 6.31 7.01
N ALA A 62 -11.31 6.80 7.99
CA ALA A 62 -12.61 6.21 8.33
C ALA A 62 -13.61 6.35 7.16
N TRP A 63 -13.60 7.48 6.45
CA TRP A 63 -14.41 7.68 5.24
C TRP A 63 -14.01 6.73 4.10
N LEU A 64 -12.71 6.55 3.85
CA LEU A 64 -12.20 5.62 2.85
C LEU A 64 -12.63 4.17 3.15
N LEU A 65 -12.69 3.80 4.43
CA LEU A 65 -13.00 2.45 4.88
C LEU A 65 -14.48 2.22 5.19
N VAL A 66 -15.39 3.14 4.81
CA VAL A 66 -16.85 2.91 4.93
C VAL A 66 -17.31 1.58 4.30
N PRO A 67 -16.81 1.16 3.12
CA PRO A 67 -17.18 -0.14 2.54
C PRO A 67 -16.74 -1.35 3.37
N ASN A 68 -15.78 -1.17 4.29
CA ASN A 68 -15.31 -2.22 5.18
C ASN A 68 -16.42 -2.76 6.11
N THR A 69 -17.46 -1.96 6.32
CA THR A 69 -18.65 -2.33 7.11
C THR A 69 -19.58 -3.33 6.42
N VAL A 70 -19.38 -3.57 5.13
CA VAL A 70 -20.10 -4.56 4.32
C VAL A 70 -19.14 -5.68 3.93
N TRP A 71 -17.92 -5.33 3.53
CA TRP A 71 -16.85 -6.26 3.17
C TRP A 71 -15.61 -6.03 4.04
N PRO A 72 -15.41 -6.80 5.12
CA PRO A 72 -14.31 -6.60 6.08
C PRO A 72 -12.91 -6.62 5.47
N GLU A 73 -12.73 -7.23 4.29
CA GLU A 73 -11.44 -7.33 3.61
C GLU A 73 -11.13 -6.14 2.68
N PHE A 74 -12.07 -5.21 2.51
CA PHE A 74 -11.91 -4.10 1.59
C PHE A 74 -10.69 -3.23 1.91
N GLY A 75 -10.48 -2.90 3.19
CA GLY A 75 -9.33 -2.12 3.62
C GLY A 75 -8.00 -2.84 3.36
N LYS A 76 -7.92 -4.13 3.73
CA LYS A 76 -6.75 -4.98 3.47
C LYS A 76 -6.39 -5.01 1.98
N MET A 77 -7.39 -5.14 1.09
CA MET A 77 -7.16 -5.09 -0.36
C MET A 77 -6.59 -3.75 -0.82
N ILE A 78 -7.11 -2.62 -0.33
CA ILE A 78 -6.58 -1.29 -0.67
C ILE A 78 -5.14 -1.15 -0.20
N PHE A 79 -4.84 -1.54 1.03
CA PHE A 79 -3.50 -1.43 1.61
C PHE A 79 -2.48 -2.24 0.81
N CYS A 80 -2.86 -3.44 0.43
CA CYS A 80 -2.10 -4.30 -0.46
C CYS A 80 -1.84 -3.69 -1.85
N VAL A 81 -2.85 -3.05 -2.46
CA VAL A 81 -2.68 -2.38 -3.75
C VAL A 81 -1.74 -1.18 -3.62
N LEU A 82 -1.87 -0.41 -2.53
CA LEU A 82 -0.98 0.73 -2.25
C LEU A 82 0.46 0.29 -2.01
N ASP A 83 0.68 -0.83 -1.32
CA ASP A 83 2.02 -1.40 -1.11
C ASP A 83 2.71 -1.74 -2.45
N ILE A 84 1.97 -2.36 -3.36
CA ILE A 84 2.45 -2.65 -4.72
C ILE A 84 2.76 -1.35 -5.48
N ALA A 85 1.93 -0.31 -5.32
CA ALA A 85 2.14 1.00 -5.94
C ALA A 85 3.41 1.68 -5.40
N VAL A 86 3.65 1.64 -4.08
CA VAL A 86 4.87 2.16 -3.45
C VAL A 86 6.10 1.45 -4.03
N GLY A 87 6.07 0.12 -4.09
CA GLY A 87 7.15 -0.67 -4.67
C GLY A 87 7.42 -0.31 -6.13
N TYR A 88 6.37 -0.02 -6.91
CA TYR A 88 6.49 0.42 -8.29
C TYR A 88 7.13 1.82 -8.42
N ASP A 89 6.69 2.79 -7.61
CA ASP A 89 7.22 4.16 -7.66
C ASP A 89 8.70 4.24 -7.22
N CYS A 90 9.07 3.52 -6.16
CA CYS A 90 10.47 3.37 -5.74
C CYS A 90 11.35 2.75 -6.85
N TYR A 91 10.80 1.79 -7.56
CA TYR A 91 11.50 1.12 -8.65
C TYR A 91 11.69 2.02 -9.88
N GLU A 92 10.68 2.81 -10.24
CA GLU A 92 10.74 3.72 -11.37
C GLU A 92 11.80 4.80 -11.13
N THR A 93 11.78 5.42 -9.94
CA THR A 93 12.74 6.45 -9.54
C THR A 93 14.18 5.91 -9.47
N ALA A 94 14.39 4.72 -8.90
CA ALA A 94 15.69 4.06 -8.87
C ALA A 94 16.22 3.78 -10.29
N THR A 95 15.36 3.32 -11.19
CA THR A 95 15.71 3.09 -12.59
C THR A 95 16.11 4.40 -13.28
N ALA A 96 15.29 5.43 -13.18
CA ALA A 96 15.53 6.72 -13.83
C ALA A 96 16.89 7.30 -13.42
N THR A 97 17.21 7.22 -12.12
CA THR A 97 18.49 7.69 -11.56
C THR A 97 19.68 6.88 -12.07
N LEU A 98 19.55 5.54 -12.18
CA LEU A 98 20.62 4.68 -12.71
C LEU A 98 20.86 4.91 -14.21
N LEU A 99 19.81 5.12 -15.00
CA LEU A 99 19.91 5.41 -16.43
C LEU A 99 20.51 6.79 -16.70
N ALA A 100 20.23 7.79 -15.85
CA ALA A 100 20.83 9.11 -15.96
C ALA A 100 22.35 9.11 -15.70
N ARG A 101 22.87 8.15 -14.92
CA ARG A 101 24.29 8.08 -14.52
C ARG A 101 25.22 7.38 -15.52
N LYS A 102 24.75 6.71 -16.58
CA LYS A 102 25.66 6.01 -17.54
C LYS A 102 25.28 6.18 -19.03
N PRO A 103 26.22 6.54 -19.92
CA PRO A 103 25.93 6.93 -21.31
C PRO A 103 25.87 5.78 -22.34
N SER A 104 25.88 4.50 -21.96
CA SER A 104 25.96 3.38 -22.92
C SER A 104 24.60 2.74 -23.24
N LYS A 105 24.01 3.14 -24.38
CA LYS A 105 22.56 3.08 -24.65
C LYS A 105 21.97 1.76 -25.21
N ARG A 106 22.76 0.73 -25.58
CA ARG A 106 22.22 -0.40 -26.39
C ARG A 106 22.22 -1.78 -25.71
N THR A 107 23.26 -2.13 -24.95
CA THR A 107 23.34 -3.42 -24.24
C THR A 107 22.72 -3.34 -22.84
N HIS A 108 22.63 -2.14 -22.27
CA HIS A 108 22.17 -1.95 -20.89
C HIS A 108 20.66 -2.12 -20.72
N SER A 109 19.84 -1.81 -21.74
CA SER A 109 18.37 -1.89 -21.64
C SER A 109 17.85 -3.29 -21.30
N ARG A 110 18.53 -4.35 -21.78
CA ARG A 110 18.20 -5.75 -21.46
C ARG A 110 18.64 -6.13 -20.04
N ILE A 111 19.89 -5.83 -19.64
CA ILE A 111 20.41 -6.13 -18.29
C ILE A 111 19.61 -5.37 -17.22
N THR A 112 19.28 -4.10 -17.48
CA THR A 112 18.43 -3.34 -16.57
C THR A 112 17.05 -3.97 -16.45
N ARG A 113 16.46 -4.56 -17.51
CA ARG A 113 15.10 -5.13 -17.46
C ARG A 113 15.02 -6.44 -16.66
N GLU A 114 16.07 -7.26 -16.70
CA GLU A 114 16.18 -8.49 -15.90
C GLU A 114 16.47 -8.17 -14.43
N ALA A 115 17.44 -7.29 -14.15
CA ALA A 115 17.70 -6.80 -12.80
C ALA A 115 16.46 -6.07 -12.21
N LYS A 116 15.72 -5.36 -13.07
CA LYS A 116 14.45 -4.72 -12.77
C LYS A 116 13.40 -5.73 -12.30
N GLN A 117 13.21 -6.81 -13.05
CA GLN A 117 12.28 -7.85 -12.65
C GLN A 117 12.74 -8.54 -11.38
N ALA A 118 14.04 -8.82 -11.23
CA ALA A 118 14.59 -9.45 -10.04
C ALA A 118 14.41 -8.59 -8.78
N ILE A 119 14.62 -7.27 -8.84
CA ILE A 119 14.42 -6.37 -7.70
C ILE A 119 12.94 -6.20 -7.37
N VAL A 120 12.06 -6.05 -8.37
CA VAL A 120 10.61 -5.98 -8.14
C VAL A 120 10.08 -7.30 -7.59
N ILE A 121 10.60 -8.43 -8.08
CA ILE A 121 10.27 -9.75 -7.54
C ILE A 121 10.82 -9.86 -6.12
N PHE A 122 12.04 -9.43 -5.83
CA PHE A 122 12.63 -9.48 -4.50
C PHE A 122 11.88 -8.60 -3.49
N TRP A 123 11.41 -7.42 -3.92
CA TRP A 123 10.64 -6.50 -3.09
C TRP A 123 9.20 -6.99 -2.91
N LEU A 124 8.52 -7.46 -3.97
CA LEU A 124 7.16 -8.03 -3.88
C LEU A 124 7.12 -9.42 -3.23
N ALA A 125 8.20 -10.18 -3.31
CA ALA A 125 8.37 -11.46 -2.62
C ALA A 125 8.96 -11.28 -1.23
N ASN A 126 9.17 -10.04 -0.76
CA ASN A 126 9.54 -9.80 0.63
C ASN A 126 8.34 -10.16 1.52
N PRO A 127 8.40 -11.29 2.25
CA PRO A 127 7.25 -11.78 3.01
C PRO A 127 6.82 -10.78 4.08
N LEU A 128 7.72 -9.93 4.58
CA LEU A 128 7.40 -8.95 5.61
C LEU A 128 6.42 -7.88 5.14
N THR A 129 6.61 -7.33 3.93
CA THR A 129 5.73 -6.29 3.38
C THR A 129 4.33 -6.81 3.07
N ALA A 130 4.25 -8.00 2.48
CA ALA A 130 2.99 -8.68 2.21
C ALA A 130 2.24 -9.05 3.50
N ILE A 131 2.95 -9.50 4.54
CA ILE A 131 2.35 -9.84 5.84
C ILE A 131 1.84 -8.58 6.54
N ILE A 132 2.61 -7.48 6.59
CA ILE A 132 2.20 -6.23 7.26
C ILE A 132 0.96 -5.62 6.58
N SER A 133 0.93 -5.60 5.24
CA SER A 133 -0.23 -5.12 4.49
C SER A 133 -1.46 -6.03 4.68
N ALA A 134 -1.26 -7.35 4.68
CA ALA A 134 -2.34 -8.32 4.92
C ALA A 134 -2.90 -8.29 6.34
N ARG A 135 -2.13 -7.82 7.33
CA ARG A 135 -2.63 -7.57 8.71
C ARG A 135 -3.59 -6.38 8.79
N GLY A 136 -3.66 -5.53 7.76
CA GLY A 136 -4.58 -4.39 7.72
C GLY A 136 -4.00 -3.08 8.27
N ASN A 137 -2.69 -2.85 8.18
CA ASN A 137 -2.10 -1.59 8.66
C ASN A 137 -2.26 -0.44 7.64
N ALA A 138 -2.75 0.71 8.09
CA ALA A 138 -2.94 1.91 7.28
C ALA A 138 -1.65 2.73 7.02
N ASP A 139 -0.53 2.40 7.66
CA ASP A 139 0.77 3.09 7.47
C ASP A 139 1.21 3.13 6.00
N VAL A 140 0.83 2.12 5.22
CA VAL A 140 1.13 2.04 3.78
C VAL A 140 0.55 3.22 2.99
N ILE A 141 -0.57 3.81 3.42
CA ILE A 141 -1.16 4.98 2.76
C ILE A 141 -0.22 6.19 2.88
N VAL A 142 0.34 6.40 4.07
CA VAL A 142 1.29 7.49 4.34
C VAL A 142 2.57 7.25 3.56
N CYS A 143 3.09 6.01 3.58
CA CYS A 143 4.26 5.63 2.79
C CYS A 143 4.05 5.88 1.29
N ALA A 144 2.88 5.53 0.74
CA ALA A 144 2.53 5.77 -0.65
C ALA A 144 2.54 7.26 -0.99
N ALA A 145 1.89 8.09 -0.17
CA ALA A 145 1.85 9.54 -0.37
C ALA A 145 3.24 10.18 -0.34
N VAL A 146 4.09 9.77 0.61
CA VAL A 146 5.46 10.29 0.75
C VAL A 146 6.34 9.90 -0.44
N VAL A 147 6.34 8.62 -0.82
CA VAL A 147 7.14 8.13 -1.95
C VAL A 147 6.68 8.75 -3.26
N HIS A 148 5.37 8.88 -3.46
CA HIS A 148 4.82 9.52 -4.65
C HIS A 148 5.21 11.02 -4.73
N THR A 149 5.14 11.73 -3.61
CA THR A 149 5.58 13.14 -3.54
C THR A 149 7.07 13.27 -3.86
N LEU A 150 7.91 12.38 -3.32
CA LEU A 150 9.33 12.35 -3.61
C LEU A 150 9.61 12.10 -5.09
N LYS A 151 8.88 11.19 -5.73
CA LYS A 151 8.97 10.93 -7.17
C LYS A 151 8.66 12.17 -8.00
N LEU A 152 7.58 12.89 -7.68
CA LEU A 152 7.22 14.12 -8.38
C LEU A 152 8.28 15.21 -8.24
N LEU A 153 8.87 15.35 -7.05
CA LEU A 153 9.97 16.28 -6.79
C LEU A 153 11.23 15.91 -7.59
N LEU A 154 11.62 14.63 -7.59
CA LEU A 154 12.79 14.16 -8.34
C LEU A 154 12.65 14.32 -9.85
N ASN A 155 11.42 14.19 -10.36
CA ASN A 155 11.11 14.38 -11.78
C ASN A 155 10.87 15.85 -12.17
N ASN A 156 11.05 16.79 -11.22
CA ASN A 156 10.79 18.23 -11.39
C ASN A 156 9.36 18.56 -11.88
N GLN A 157 8.42 17.63 -11.70
CA GLN A 157 7.03 17.79 -12.17
C GLN A 157 6.21 18.68 -11.24
N VAL A 158 6.65 18.88 -10.00
CA VAL A 158 5.97 19.79 -9.06
C VAL A 158 6.03 21.24 -9.54
N CYS A 159 7.16 21.69 -10.10
CA CYS A 159 7.27 23.03 -10.68
C CYS A 159 6.37 23.17 -11.92
N ALA A 160 6.34 22.16 -12.79
CA ALA A 160 5.48 22.17 -13.98
C ALA A 160 3.98 22.20 -13.64
N LEU A 161 3.54 21.42 -12.64
CA LEU A 161 2.14 21.41 -12.20
C LEU A 161 1.72 22.74 -11.54
N LEU A 162 2.65 23.44 -10.88
CA LEU A 162 2.39 24.75 -10.29
C LEU A 162 2.37 25.87 -11.34
N ASP A 163 3.24 25.79 -12.35
CA ASP A 163 3.26 26.74 -13.47
C ASP A 163 2.01 26.62 -14.38
N ASP A 164 1.44 25.42 -14.52
CA ASP A 164 0.20 25.20 -15.29
C ASP A 164 -1.08 25.64 -14.54
N SER A 165 -0.99 25.99 -13.25
CA SER A 165 -2.13 26.34 -12.39
C SER A 165 -2.29 27.84 -12.13
N ILE A 166 -1.43 28.69 -12.71
CA ILE A 166 -1.44 30.17 -12.61
C ILE A 166 -1.78 30.77 -13.97
#